data_AF-A0A1F4G4J9-F1
#
_entry.id   AF-A0A1F4G4J9-F1
#
_cell.length_a   1.000
_cell.length_b   1.000
_cell.length_c   1.000
_cell.angle_alpha   90.00
_cell.angle_beta   90.00
_cell.angle_gamma   90.00
#
_symmetry.space_group_name_H-M   'P 1'
#
loop_
_entity.id
_entity.type
_entity.pdbx_description
1 polymer ?
#
loop_
_entity_poly.entity_id
_entity_poly.type
_entity_poly.pdbx_seq_one_letter_code
_entity_poly.pdbx_strand_id
1 'polypeptide(L)'
;MSVNNPAATNGLTMDLRSLDRLKGTSGTNPRAAVRETAKQLESLFMGELMKSMRASTMSSGMFENSGSEMATGMLDTQFAGQMSGRPGGLADAIAKQLERQMGIKPETADKSGATGGTTASASTLSRVAGTNSFKGLGQLGDLGDLDATQFPGGNGADLEEILRRAQSLDRGSARTNTASNATTTSDGKRLSNSEQFIRKHHEAAKAAEAASGIPSGHILGQAALESGWGKHEIKMKDGSSSHNLFGIKATSDWKGKVAEVTTTEYIGGVARKVTAKFRAYDSYADAFKDHARLLTQSPRYSQTVAKADTAQGYAQGLQKAGYATDPAYANKLTQVINTALRVQRSMA
;
A
#
# COMPACT_ATOMS: atom_id res chain seq x y z
N MET A 1 21.13 13.36 -61.89
CA MET A 1 20.39 13.05 -60.66
C MET A 1 20.54 11.56 -60.38
N SER A 2 21.35 11.21 -59.38
CA SER A 2 21.31 9.90 -58.73
C SER A 2 21.67 10.17 -57.27
N VAL A 3 20.67 10.18 -56.39
CA VAL A 3 20.87 10.37 -54.95
C VAL A 3 20.63 9.04 -54.26
N ASN A 4 21.75 8.50 -53.79
CA ASN A 4 21.89 7.37 -52.89
C ASN A 4 21.34 7.77 -51.51
N ASN A 5 20.37 7.03 -50.97
CA ASN A 5 19.82 7.27 -49.62
C ASN A 5 20.26 6.14 -48.65
N PRO A 6 21.20 6.39 -47.72
CA PRO A 6 21.65 5.41 -46.74
C PRO A 6 20.85 5.56 -45.44
N ALA A 7 19.64 4.99 -45.36
CA ALA A 7 18.82 5.09 -44.14
C ALA A 7 18.02 3.82 -43.80
N ALA A 8 18.48 2.63 -44.18
CA ALA A 8 17.74 1.38 -43.91
C ALA A 8 18.61 0.20 -43.42
N THR A 9 19.71 0.46 -42.70
CA THR A 9 20.62 -0.62 -42.23
C THR A 9 21.02 -0.55 -40.75
N ASN A 10 20.52 0.40 -39.97
CA ASN A 10 20.95 0.58 -38.56
C ASN A 10 20.10 -0.16 -37.51
N GLY A 11 18.96 -0.76 -37.87
CA GLY A 11 18.14 -1.53 -36.91
C GLY A 11 18.57 -2.99 -36.72
N LEU A 12 19.11 -3.62 -37.78
CA LEU A 12 19.45 -5.05 -37.79
C LEU A 12 20.91 -5.33 -37.39
N THR A 13 21.77 -4.31 -37.38
CA THR A 13 23.22 -4.45 -37.08
C THR A 13 23.53 -4.30 -35.59
N MET A 14 22.62 -3.72 -34.81
CA MET A 14 22.74 -3.61 -33.35
C MET A 14 22.40 -4.94 -32.65
N ASP A 15 21.57 -5.78 -33.28
CA ASP A 15 21.06 -7.03 -32.69
C ASP A 15 22.01 -8.22 -32.88
N LEU A 16 22.76 -8.30 -33.98
CA LEU A 16 23.66 -9.43 -34.23
C LEU A 16 24.88 -9.43 -33.29
N ARG A 17 25.37 -8.24 -32.91
CA ARG A 17 26.50 -8.10 -31.97
C ARG A 17 26.08 -8.29 -30.51
N SER A 18 24.85 -7.91 -30.15
CA SER A 18 24.30 -8.24 -28.82
C SER A 18 24.05 -9.72 -28.69
N LEU A 19 23.61 -10.39 -29.75
CA LEU A 19 23.36 -11.84 -29.76
C LEU A 19 24.67 -12.65 -29.67
N ASP A 20 25.74 -12.24 -30.35
CA ASP A 20 27.07 -12.86 -30.20
C ASP A 20 27.67 -12.63 -28.80
N ARG A 21 27.45 -11.46 -28.19
CA ARG A 21 27.82 -11.21 -26.78
C ARG A 21 26.97 -12.05 -25.82
N LEU A 22 25.68 -12.22 -26.09
CA LEU A 22 24.79 -13.07 -25.28
C LEU A 22 25.19 -14.55 -25.40
N LYS A 23 25.58 -15.00 -26.60
CA LYS A 23 26.07 -16.37 -26.84
C LYS A 23 27.43 -16.62 -26.19
N GLY A 24 28.32 -15.64 -26.17
CA GLY A 24 29.59 -15.70 -25.45
C GLY A 24 29.45 -15.63 -23.93
N THR A 25 28.49 -14.86 -23.40
CA THR A 25 28.27 -14.69 -21.95
C THR A 25 27.33 -15.75 -21.35
N SER A 26 26.41 -16.32 -22.13
CA SER A 26 25.54 -17.42 -21.69
C SER A 26 26.30 -18.74 -21.48
N GLY A 27 27.46 -18.91 -22.12
CA GLY A 27 28.35 -20.05 -21.90
C GLY A 27 29.25 -19.93 -20.66
N THR A 28 29.45 -18.73 -20.12
CA THR A 28 30.44 -18.49 -19.04
C THR A 28 29.84 -17.84 -17.78
N ASN A 29 28.75 -17.07 -17.88
CA ASN A 29 28.10 -16.38 -16.75
C ASN A 29 26.60 -16.11 -17.02
N PRO A 30 25.70 -17.09 -16.77
CA PRO A 30 24.27 -16.94 -17.05
C PRO A 30 23.60 -15.78 -16.29
N ARG A 31 24.12 -15.38 -15.12
CA ARG A 31 23.60 -14.24 -14.35
C ARG A 31 23.84 -12.89 -15.05
N ALA A 32 24.97 -12.72 -15.73
CA ALA A 32 25.28 -11.48 -16.44
C ALA A 32 24.36 -11.31 -17.67
N ALA A 33 24.09 -12.40 -18.38
CA ALA A 33 23.16 -12.42 -19.52
C ALA A 33 21.73 -12.05 -19.12
N VAL A 34 21.25 -12.55 -17.97
CA VAL A 34 19.91 -12.24 -17.43
C VAL A 34 19.78 -10.77 -17.04
N ARG A 35 20.83 -10.18 -16.45
CA ARG A 35 20.81 -8.76 -16.08
C ARG A 35 20.82 -7.86 -17.30
N GLU A 36 21.58 -8.22 -18.33
CA GLU A 36 21.60 -7.47 -19.59
C GLU A 36 20.24 -7.53 -20.31
N THR A 37 19.60 -8.69 -20.35
CA THR A 37 18.24 -8.83 -20.91
C THR A 37 17.18 -8.11 -20.07
N ALA A 38 17.25 -8.15 -18.74
CA ALA A 38 16.34 -7.41 -17.86
C ALA A 38 16.49 -5.90 -18.02
N LYS A 39 17.71 -5.39 -18.21
CA LYS A 39 18.00 -3.98 -18.50
C LYS A 39 17.39 -3.55 -19.83
N GLN A 40 17.49 -4.39 -20.87
CA GLN A 40 16.87 -4.11 -22.17
C GLN A 40 15.33 -4.09 -22.10
N LEU A 41 14.73 -4.99 -21.31
CA LEU A 41 13.27 -5.01 -21.08
C LEU A 41 12.80 -3.77 -20.30
N GLU A 42 13.55 -3.33 -19.29
CA GLU A 42 13.25 -2.11 -18.52
C GLU A 42 13.26 -0.86 -19.41
N SER A 43 14.23 -0.73 -20.32
CA SER A 43 14.31 0.40 -21.26
C SER A 43 13.10 0.47 -22.19
N LEU A 44 12.63 -0.68 -22.68
CA LEU A 44 11.43 -0.76 -23.53
C LEU A 44 10.16 -0.42 -22.75
N PHE A 45 10.04 -0.90 -21.52
CA PHE A 45 8.90 -0.63 -20.66
C PHE A 45 8.84 0.84 -20.23
N MET A 46 9.98 1.46 -19.89
CA MET A 46 10.05 2.87 -19.53
C MET A 46 9.71 3.78 -20.71
N GLY A 47 10.12 3.39 -21.92
CA GLY A 47 9.72 4.07 -23.16
C GLY A 47 8.20 4.06 -23.37
N GLU A 48 7.56 2.90 -23.17
CA GLU A 48 6.09 2.79 -23.31
C GLU A 48 5.34 3.49 -22.18
N LEU A 49 5.88 3.49 -20.95
CA LEU A 49 5.32 4.27 -19.84
C LEU A 49 5.36 5.77 -20.12
N MET A 50 6.50 6.31 -20.56
CA MET A 50 6.63 7.73 -20.90
C MET A 50 5.73 8.12 -22.08
N LYS A 51 5.60 7.22 -23.08
CA LYS A 51 4.67 7.39 -24.20
C LYS A 51 3.20 7.35 -23.75
N SER A 52 2.83 6.44 -22.84
CA SER A 52 1.48 6.33 -22.30
C SER A 52 1.11 7.53 -21.40
N MET A 53 2.08 8.05 -20.63
CA MET A 53 1.91 9.27 -19.84
C MET A 53 1.70 10.47 -20.76
N ARG A 54 2.45 10.61 -21.85
CA ARG A 54 2.28 11.68 -22.83
C ARG A 54 0.92 11.63 -23.53
N ALA A 55 0.50 10.44 -23.97
CA ALA A 55 -0.81 10.23 -24.57
C ALA A 55 -1.96 10.59 -23.59
N SER A 56 -1.70 10.53 -22.29
CA SER A 56 -2.67 10.84 -21.24
C SER A 56 -2.61 12.30 -20.77
N THR A 57 -1.48 12.99 -20.91
CA THR A 57 -1.29 14.38 -20.46
C THR A 57 -1.59 15.44 -21.53
N MET A 58 -1.69 15.07 -22.81
CA MET A 58 -1.91 16.00 -23.93
C MET A 58 -3.23 15.76 -24.69
N SER A 59 -4.36 15.69 -23.98
CA SER A 59 -5.70 15.79 -24.62
C SER A 59 -6.26 17.23 -24.61
N SER A 60 -5.43 18.25 -24.42
CA SER A 60 -5.90 19.65 -24.35
C SER A 60 -4.85 20.62 -24.93
N GLY A 61 -4.97 20.89 -26.23
CA GLY A 61 -4.17 21.93 -26.88
C GLY A 61 -3.98 21.67 -28.36
N MET A 62 -4.91 22.15 -29.18
CA MET A 62 -4.86 22.12 -30.64
C MET A 62 -3.76 23.06 -31.18
N PHE A 63 -2.47 22.73 -30.95
CA PHE A 63 -1.28 23.34 -31.57
C PHE A 63 -0.06 22.44 -31.32
N GLU A 64 0.11 21.37 -32.08
CA GLU A 64 1.32 20.52 -32.03
C GLU A 64 1.98 20.42 -33.41
N ASN A 65 3.27 20.73 -33.46
CA ASN A 65 4.10 20.63 -34.65
C ASN A 65 4.92 19.33 -34.56
N SER A 66 4.79 18.46 -35.56
CA SER A 66 5.33 17.09 -35.62
C SER A 66 6.87 16.99 -35.52
N GLY A 67 7.58 18.11 -35.68
CA GLY A 67 9.04 18.19 -35.41
C GLY A 67 9.41 18.15 -33.93
N SER A 68 8.53 18.64 -33.04
CA SER A 68 8.78 18.66 -31.58
C SER A 68 8.60 17.28 -30.94
N GLU A 69 7.68 16.47 -31.47
CA GLU A 69 7.43 15.10 -31.00
C GLU A 69 8.63 14.17 -31.26
N MET A 70 9.25 14.29 -32.45
CA MET A 70 10.43 13.51 -32.83
C MET A 70 11.65 13.88 -31.96
N ALA A 71 11.87 15.17 -31.72
CA ALA A 71 12.96 15.64 -30.86
C ALA A 71 12.77 15.18 -29.40
N THR A 72 11.54 15.26 -28.89
CA THR A 72 11.22 14.82 -27.52
C THR A 72 11.30 13.29 -27.40
N GLY A 73 10.87 12.54 -28.42
CA GLY A 73 11.00 11.07 -28.45
C GLY A 73 12.45 10.59 -28.45
N MET A 74 13.35 11.30 -29.16
CA MET A 74 14.78 10.98 -29.15
C MET A 74 15.42 11.28 -27.79
N LEU A 75 15.02 12.37 -27.13
CA LEU A 75 15.47 12.73 -25.79
C LEU A 75 15.02 11.69 -24.75
N ASP A 76 13.76 11.25 -24.83
CA ASP A 76 13.21 10.24 -23.93
C ASP A 76 13.89 8.88 -24.10
N THR A 77 14.25 8.51 -25.33
CA THR A 77 14.99 7.27 -25.61
C THR A 77 16.39 7.30 -24.98
N GLN A 78 17.07 8.45 -25.06
CA GLN A 78 18.38 8.63 -24.42
C GLN A 78 18.28 8.65 -22.88
N PHE A 79 17.25 9.33 -22.36
CA PHE A 79 17.01 9.42 -20.91
C PHE A 79 16.62 8.07 -20.30
N ALA A 80 15.78 7.29 -20.97
CA ALA A 80 15.42 5.93 -20.56
C ALA A 80 16.63 4.99 -20.58
N GLY A 81 17.52 5.11 -21.58
CA GLY A 81 18.77 4.35 -21.64
C GLY A 81 19.74 4.67 -20.50
N GLN A 82 19.75 5.91 -20.01
CA GLN A 82 20.61 6.34 -18.90
C GLN A 82 20.02 6.01 -17.51
N MET A 83 18.71 5.91 -17.40
CA MET A 83 18.02 5.54 -16.15
C MET A 83 17.92 4.02 -15.96
N SER A 84 17.93 3.26 -17.06
CA SER A 84 17.94 1.79 -17.05
C SER A 84 19.27 1.23 -16.55
N GLY A 85 19.21 0.27 -15.63
CA GLY A 85 20.39 -0.39 -15.06
C GLY A 85 21.07 0.35 -13.89
N ARG A 86 20.41 1.32 -13.25
CA ARG A 86 20.86 1.87 -11.95
C ARG A 86 20.58 0.85 -10.82
N PRO A 87 21.48 0.70 -9.84
CA PRO A 87 21.28 -0.22 -8.71
C PRO A 87 19.98 0.10 -7.95
N GLY A 88 19.07 -0.86 -7.87
CA GLY A 88 17.74 -0.71 -7.25
C GLY A 88 16.58 -0.42 -8.21
N GLY A 89 16.81 -0.43 -9.52
CA GLY A 89 15.78 -0.27 -10.55
C GLY A 89 14.86 -1.49 -10.74
N LEU A 90 13.86 -1.37 -11.62
CA LEU A 90 12.94 -2.44 -11.98
C LEU A 90 13.69 -3.61 -12.65
N ALA A 91 14.77 -3.33 -13.40
CA ALA A 91 15.62 -4.36 -13.97
C ALA A 91 16.24 -5.30 -12.92
N ASP A 92 16.62 -4.79 -11.73
CA ASP A 92 17.16 -5.62 -10.65
C ASP A 92 16.08 -6.52 -10.04
N ALA A 93 14.82 -6.05 -9.99
CA ALA A 93 13.70 -6.85 -9.51
C ALA A 93 13.34 -7.97 -10.51
N ILE A 94 13.34 -7.64 -11.81
CA ILE A 94 13.09 -8.61 -12.89
C ILE A 94 14.23 -9.62 -13.00
N ALA A 95 15.48 -9.17 -12.92
CA ALA A 95 16.65 -10.04 -12.90
C ALA A 95 16.61 -11.00 -11.70
N LYS A 96 16.29 -10.51 -10.49
CA LYS A 96 16.13 -11.37 -9.30
C LYS A 96 15.00 -12.38 -9.46
N GLN A 97 13.93 -12.04 -10.15
CA GLN A 97 12.81 -12.95 -10.38
C GLN A 97 13.15 -14.02 -11.43
N LEU A 98 13.86 -13.64 -12.50
CA LEU A 98 14.36 -14.56 -13.52
C LEU A 98 15.47 -15.47 -12.96
N GLU A 99 16.39 -14.94 -12.14
CA GLU A 99 17.41 -15.71 -11.43
C GLU A 99 16.76 -16.75 -10.48
N ARG A 100 15.65 -16.40 -9.81
CA ARG A 100 14.86 -17.33 -8.98
C ARG A 100 14.15 -18.40 -9.82
N GLN A 101 13.56 -18.03 -10.96
CA GLN A 101 12.89 -18.98 -11.85
C GLN A 101 13.87 -19.94 -12.55
N MET A 102 15.11 -19.52 -12.79
CA MET A 102 16.18 -20.37 -13.31
C MET A 102 16.92 -21.17 -12.22
N GLY A 103 16.46 -21.14 -10.97
CA GLY A 103 17.00 -21.97 -9.88
C GLY A 103 18.41 -21.57 -9.40
N ILE A 104 18.86 -20.36 -9.72
CA ILE A 104 20.17 -19.87 -9.36
C ILE A 104 20.14 -19.36 -7.90
N LYS A 105 20.65 -20.16 -6.95
CA LYS A 105 20.68 -19.81 -5.52
C LYS A 105 21.48 -18.53 -5.24
N PRO A 106 21.01 -17.63 -4.35
CA PRO A 106 21.82 -16.52 -3.87
C PRO A 106 22.94 -17.06 -2.97
N GLU A 107 24.19 -16.68 -3.24
CA GLU A 107 25.29 -17.00 -2.34
C GLU A 107 25.25 -16.07 -1.12
N THR A 108 25.33 -16.69 0.04
CA THR A 108 25.61 -16.05 1.33
C THR A 108 26.96 -15.35 1.28
N ALA A 109 27.00 -14.09 1.72
CA ALA A 109 28.25 -13.37 1.96
C ALA A 109 29.13 -14.18 2.93
N ASP A 110 30.25 -14.68 2.43
CA ASP A 110 31.25 -15.38 3.23
C ASP A 110 32.19 -14.36 3.90
N LYS A 111 32.44 -14.59 5.18
CA LYS A 111 33.44 -13.92 6.01
C LYS A 111 34.56 -14.93 6.26
N SER A 112 35.74 -14.72 5.66
CA SER A 112 37.08 -14.97 6.23
C SER A 112 38.13 -14.67 5.16
N GLY A 113 39.23 -13.96 5.37
CA GLY A 113 39.81 -13.33 6.55
C GLY A 113 41.11 -12.60 6.13
N ALA A 114 41.59 -11.69 6.98
CA ALA A 114 43.01 -11.33 7.06
C ALA A 114 43.26 -10.57 8.37
N THR A 115 44.09 -11.21 9.19
CA THR A 115 44.72 -10.80 10.45
C THR A 115 45.50 -9.49 10.40
N GLY A 116 45.49 -8.76 11.53
CA GLY A 116 46.70 -8.10 12.06
C GLY A 116 46.61 -6.60 12.34
N GLY A 117 46.69 -6.24 13.63
CA GLY A 117 47.54 -5.11 14.06
C GLY A 117 46.89 -3.79 14.48
N THR A 118 46.79 -3.62 15.80
CA THR A 118 47.23 -2.43 16.58
C THR A 118 46.48 -1.07 16.55
N THR A 119 46.32 -0.57 17.78
CA THR A 119 46.26 0.82 18.27
C THR A 119 45.00 1.69 18.08
N ALA A 120 44.31 1.87 19.22
CA ALA A 120 43.80 3.13 19.79
C ALA A 120 43.59 4.35 18.88
N SER A 121 42.37 4.89 18.86
CA SER A 121 42.04 6.14 19.55
C SER A 121 40.64 6.65 19.21
N ALA A 122 40.01 7.23 20.23
CA ALA A 122 38.86 8.09 20.11
C ALA A 122 39.18 9.34 19.26
N SER A 123 38.21 9.78 18.46
CA SER A 123 38.01 11.19 18.10
C SER A 123 36.60 11.33 17.48
N THR A 124 35.67 11.98 18.17
CA THR A 124 35.38 13.43 18.10
C THR A 124 34.44 13.76 16.95
N LEU A 125 33.20 14.09 17.33
CA LEU A 125 32.30 15.13 16.81
C LEU A 125 32.53 15.62 15.37
N SER A 126 31.47 15.62 14.54
CA SER A 126 31.02 16.90 13.95
C SER A 126 29.60 16.85 13.42
N ARG A 127 28.82 17.85 13.85
CA ARG A 127 27.52 18.27 13.32
C ARG A 127 27.71 18.80 11.89
N VAL A 128 26.74 18.55 11.03
CA VAL A 128 26.28 19.56 10.07
C VAL A 128 24.76 19.61 10.15
N ALA A 129 24.30 20.70 10.76
CA ALA A 129 22.97 21.26 10.56
C ALA A 129 22.96 21.95 9.19
N GLY A 130 21.92 21.69 8.40
CA GLY A 130 21.64 22.39 7.15
C GLY A 130 20.18 22.83 7.15
N THR A 131 19.98 24.08 7.57
CA THR A 131 18.74 24.86 7.43
C THR A 131 18.36 25.02 5.96
N ASN A 132 17.06 25.01 5.64
CA ASN A 132 16.50 25.94 4.67
C ASN A 132 15.01 26.16 4.94
N SER A 133 14.74 27.35 5.47
CA SER A 133 13.46 28.01 5.56
C SER A 133 12.96 28.37 4.16
N PHE A 134 11.70 28.08 3.84
CA PHE A 134 10.99 28.78 2.77
C PHE A 134 9.77 29.48 3.36
N LYS A 135 9.82 30.81 3.32
CA LYS A 135 8.85 31.75 3.88
C LYS A 135 8.21 32.51 2.72
N GLY A 136 6.89 32.45 2.61
CA GLY A 136 6.09 33.46 1.90
C GLY A 136 5.36 32.99 0.65
N LEU A 137 4.05 32.81 0.75
CA LEU A 137 3.08 33.70 0.09
C LEU A 137 1.79 33.65 0.91
N GLY A 138 1.43 34.79 1.50
CA GLY A 138 0.12 34.98 2.10
C GLY A 138 -0.92 35.37 1.06
N GLN A 139 -2.17 35.38 1.54
CA GLN A 139 -3.29 36.19 1.06
C GLN A 139 -4.33 35.50 0.16
N LEU A 140 -5.29 34.87 0.82
CA LEU A 140 -6.74 34.84 0.54
C LEU A 140 -7.34 34.21 1.82
N GLY A 141 -7.95 34.99 2.71
CA GLY A 141 -9.27 35.57 2.51
C GLY A 141 -10.27 34.73 3.31
N ASP A 142 -10.53 35.16 4.54
CA ASP A 142 -11.75 34.97 5.33
C ASP A 142 -12.67 33.77 4.97
N LEU A 143 -12.60 32.70 5.77
CA LEU A 143 -13.69 31.76 5.97
C LEU A 143 -13.81 31.52 7.48
N GLY A 144 -14.91 32.02 8.04
CA GLY A 144 -15.20 32.03 9.46
C GLY A 144 -15.25 30.65 10.13
N ASP A 145 -15.12 30.74 11.45
CA ASP A 145 -15.29 29.71 12.48
C ASP A 145 -16.02 28.43 12.03
N LEU A 146 -15.24 27.36 11.83
CA LEU A 146 -15.72 25.99 11.89
C LEU A 146 -15.32 25.40 13.24
N ASP A 147 -16.29 25.36 14.16
CA ASP A 147 -16.19 24.68 15.45
C ASP A 147 -15.82 23.20 15.26
N ALA A 148 -14.59 22.85 15.68
CA ALA A 148 -13.98 21.55 15.50
C ALA A 148 -14.45 20.46 16.48
N THR A 149 -15.47 20.73 17.30
CA THR A 149 -15.90 19.82 18.38
C THR A 149 -17.18 19.04 18.08
N GLN A 150 -17.75 19.16 16.88
CA GLN A 150 -19.03 18.55 16.51
C GLN A 150 -18.94 17.58 15.32
N PHE A 151 -17.88 16.75 15.28
CA PHE A 151 -17.63 15.83 14.17
C PHE A 151 -17.55 14.35 14.59
N PRO A 152 -18.61 13.55 14.36
CA PRO A 152 -18.54 12.11 14.50
C PRO A 152 -17.98 11.50 13.20
N GLY A 153 -16.72 11.08 13.25
CA GLY A 153 -16.01 10.43 12.15
C GLY A 153 -15.04 11.36 11.43
N GLY A 154 -13.75 11.13 11.63
CA GLY A 154 -12.69 11.86 10.92
C GLY A 154 -11.92 12.84 11.79
N ASN A 155 -11.18 12.30 12.76
CA ASN A 155 -9.80 12.72 12.95
C ASN A 155 -8.96 11.49 12.64
N GLY A 156 -8.55 11.38 11.39
CA GLY A 156 -7.53 10.44 10.93
C GLY A 156 -6.16 10.84 11.49
N ALA A 157 -6.04 10.81 12.82
CA ALA A 157 -4.80 10.37 13.44
C ALA A 157 -4.77 8.86 13.20
N ASP A 158 -4.15 8.55 12.06
CA ASP A 158 -3.79 7.26 11.50
C ASP A 158 -3.94 6.08 12.48
N LEU A 159 -5.06 5.35 12.37
CA LEU A 159 -5.20 4.06 13.03
C LEU A 159 -4.08 3.11 12.56
N GLU A 160 -3.64 3.25 11.29
CA GLU A 160 -2.42 2.61 10.78
C GLU A 160 -1.15 3.04 11.53
N GLU A 161 -0.98 4.31 11.89
CA GLU A 161 0.20 4.77 12.65
C GLU A 161 0.13 4.34 14.12
N ILE A 162 -1.04 4.45 14.74
CA ILE A 162 -1.31 3.98 16.10
C ILE A 162 -0.99 2.47 16.20
N LEU A 163 -1.43 1.68 15.22
CA LEU A 163 -1.17 0.24 15.16
C LEU A 163 0.29 -0.06 14.79
N ARG A 164 0.92 0.66 13.85
CA ARG A 164 2.36 0.52 13.53
C ARG A 164 3.26 0.84 14.73
N ARG A 165 2.87 1.82 15.56
CA ARG A 165 3.65 2.28 16.72
C ARG A 165 3.48 1.35 17.93
N ALA A 166 2.32 0.70 18.05
CA ALA A 166 2.13 -0.41 18.99
C ALA A 166 3.01 -1.64 18.61
N GLN A 167 3.21 -1.90 17.32
CA GLN A 167 4.03 -3.01 16.81
C GLN A 167 5.55 -2.79 17.01
N SER A 168 6.04 -1.55 17.10
CA SER A 168 7.49 -1.30 17.27
C SER A 168 8.02 -1.58 18.68
N LEU A 169 7.15 -1.73 19.68
CA LEU A 169 7.53 -2.04 21.06
C LEU A 169 7.65 -3.56 21.34
N ASP A 170 7.21 -4.42 20.43
CA ASP A 170 7.23 -5.89 20.58
C ASP A 170 8.40 -6.56 19.82
N ARG A 171 9.25 -5.78 19.14
CA ARG A 171 10.42 -6.29 18.38
C ARG A 171 11.59 -6.78 19.25
N GLY A 172 11.35 -7.06 20.53
CA GLY A 172 12.31 -7.65 21.47
C GLY A 172 12.09 -9.12 21.79
N SER A 173 10.95 -9.72 21.40
CA SER A 173 10.61 -11.10 21.78
C SER A 173 10.25 -12.00 20.60
N ALA A 174 10.98 -11.88 19.50
CA ALA A 174 10.90 -12.84 18.40
C ALA A 174 11.75 -14.08 18.70
N ARG A 175 11.23 -14.99 19.53
CA ARG A 175 11.57 -16.44 19.58
C ARG A 175 10.71 -17.15 20.63
N THR A 176 9.46 -17.45 20.29
CA THR A 176 8.77 -18.65 20.79
C THR A 176 7.69 -19.05 19.80
N ASN A 177 7.91 -20.17 19.13
CA ASN A 177 6.86 -20.90 18.43
C ASN A 177 5.75 -21.23 19.45
N THR A 178 4.55 -20.69 19.26
CA THR A 178 3.36 -21.21 19.93
C THR A 178 2.33 -21.53 18.86
N ALA A 179 2.22 -22.83 18.58
CA ALA A 179 1.09 -23.41 17.89
C ALA A 179 -0.17 -23.19 18.72
N SER A 180 -1.15 -22.44 18.21
CA SER A 180 -2.50 -22.40 18.77
C SER A 180 -3.50 -21.89 17.73
N ASN A 181 -4.57 -22.67 17.53
CA ASN A 181 -5.73 -22.48 16.66
C ASN A 181 -5.51 -22.51 15.13
N ALA A 182 -5.42 -23.73 14.57
CA ALA A 182 -5.87 -23.97 13.21
C ALA A 182 -7.23 -24.71 13.28
N THR A 183 -8.32 -24.02 12.98
CA THR A 183 -9.60 -24.68 12.72
C THR A 183 -9.49 -25.40 11.38
N THR A 184 -9.27 -26.70 11.43
CA THR A 184 -9.22 -27.59 10.27
C THR A 184 -10.61 -27.68 9.65
N THR A 185 -10.71 -27.60 8.31
CA THR A 185 -11.94 -27.97 7.60
C THR A 185 -12.15 -29.48 7.71
N SER A 186 -13.38 -29.95 7.44
CA SER A 186 -13.73 -31.38 7.34
C SER A 186 -12.81 -32.17 6.39
N ASP A 187 -12.14 -31.49 5.46
CA ASP A 187 -11.23 -32.07 4.46
C ASP A 187 -9.74 -31.99 4.85
N GLY A 188 -9.42 -31.68 6.12
CA GLY A 188 -8.03 -31.65 6.59
C GLY A 188 -7.20 -30.43 6.15
N LYS A 189 -7.76 -29.53 5.33
CA LYS A 189 -7.08 -28.30 4.86
C LYS A 189 -7.11 -27.22 5.95
N ARG A 190 -5.93 -26.68 6.28
CA ARG A 190 -5.80 -25.50 7.17
C ARG A 190 -6.34 -24.26 6.48
N LEU A 191 -7.29 -23.59 7.13
CA LEU A 191 -7.83 -22.33 6.64
C LEU A 191 -6.79 -21.21 6.76
N SER A 192 -6.70 -20.40 5.72
CA SER A 192 -6.00 -19.11 5.75
C SER A 192 -6.64 -18.17 6.77
N ASN A 193 -5.89 -17.17 7.21
CA ASN A 193 -6.41 -16.17 8.15
C ASN A 193 -7.63 -15.42 7.58
N SER A 194 -7.64 -15.16 6.27
CA SER A 194 -8.77 -14.53 5.59
C SER A 194 -10.01 -15.41 5.61
N GLU A 195 -9.88 -16.71 5.33
CA GLU A 195 -11.01 -17.65 5.39
C GLU A 195 -11.58 -17.76 6.81
N GLN A 196 -10.72 -17.85 7.83
CA GLN A 196 -11.16 -17.90 9.22
C GLN A 196 -11.92 -16.63 9.62
N PHE A 197 -11.38 -15.45 9.27
CA PHE A 197 -12.02 -14.18 9.53
C PHE A 197 -13.39 -14.05 8.83
N ILE A 198 -13.44 -14.37 7.54
CA ILE A 198 -14.69 -14.30 6.77
C ILE A 198 -15.73 -15.26 7.33
N ARG A 199 -15.36 -16.52 7.63
CA ARG A 199 -16.26 -17.49 8.28
C ARG A 199 -16.81 -16.99 9.60
N LYS A 200 -15.96 -16.43 10.46
CA LYS A 200 -16.32 -15.93 11.79
C LYS A 200 -17.32 -14.77 11.73
N HIS A 201 -17.22 -13.91 10.71
CA HIS A 201 -18.00 -12.67 10.63
C HIS A 201 -19.09 -12.68 9.56
N HIS A 202 -19.23 -13.78 8.82
CA HIS A 202 -20.17 -13.91 7.71
C HIS A 202 -21.62 -13.57 8.09
N GLU A 203 -22.14 -14.19 9.16
CA GLU A 203 -23.54 -13.99 9.58
C GLU A 203 -23.81 -12.56 10.06
N ALA A 204 -22.86 -11.97 10.79
CA ALA A 204 -22.95 -10.57 11.22
C ALA A 204 -22.98 -9.61 10.03
N ALA A 205 -22.17 -9.88 9.00
CA ALA A 205 -22.14 -9.09 7.78
C ALA A 205 -23.41 -9.23 6.94
N LYS A 206 -23.97 -10.44 6.83
CA LYS A 206 -25.26 -10.67 6.15
C LYS A 206 -26.41 -9.95 6.85
N ALA A 207 -26.44 -9.97 8.18
CA ALA A 207 -27.45 -9.22 8.94
C ALA A 207 -27.32 -7.70 8.71
N ALA A 208 -26.09 -7.19 8.63
CA ALA A 208 -25.83 -5.79 8.32
C ALA A 208 -26.22 -5.41 6.88
N GLU A 209 -25.97 -6.28 5.91
CA GLU A 209 -26.43 -6.13 4.53
C GLU A 209 -27.95 -6.04 4.47
N ALA A 210 -28.66 -6.97 5.11
CA ALA A 210 -30.13 -6.95 5.16
C ALA A 210 -30.69 -5.65 5.75
N ALA A 211 -29.99 -5.05 6.72
CA ALA A 211 -30.41 -3.82 7.38
C ALA A 211 -30.05 -2.53 6.62
N SER A 212 -29.06 -2.56 5.73
CA SER A 212 -28.50 -1.35 5.10
C SER A 212 -28.53 -1.33 3.58
N GLY A 213 -28.71 -2.48 2.94
CA GLY A 213 -28.54 -2.65 1.50
C GLY A 213 -27.07 -2.66 1.03
N ILE A 214 -26.10 -2.48 1.92
CA ILE A 214 -24.67 -2.52 1.57
C ILE A 214 -24.23 -3.99 1.47
N PRO A 215 -23.63 -4.45 0.36
CA PRO A 215 -23.25 -5.85 0.21
C PRO A 215 -22.35 -6.36 1.33
N SER A 216 -22.64 -7.55 1.88
CA SER A 216 -21.91 -8.10 3.03
C SER A 216 -20.42 -8.26 2.78
N GLY A 217 -20.02 -8.56 1.53
CA GLY A 217 -18.62 -8.64 1.12
C GLY A 217 -17.87 -7.31 1.26
N HIS A 218 -18.55 -6.18 1.06
CA HIS A 218 -17.97 -4.86 1.21
C HIS A 218 -17.76 -4.51 2.69
N ILE A 219 -18.77 -4.80 3.52
CA ILE A 219 -18.69 -4.60 4.97
C ILE A 219 -17.60 -5.50 5.57
N LEU A 220 -17.51 -6.76 5.15
CA LEU A 220 -16.44 -7.69 5.54
C LEU A 220 -15.06 -7.21 5.10
N GLY A 221 -14.95 -6.75 3.86
CA GLY A 221 -13.70 -6.21 3.33
C GLY A 221 -13.22 -5.00 4.11
N GLN A 222 -14.14 -4.11 4.50
CA GLN A 222 -13.83 -2.99 5.37
C GLN A 222 -13.40 -3.46 6.76
N ALA A 223 -14.18 -4.33 7.42
CA ALA A 223 -13.80 -4.89 8.73
C ALA A 223 -12.41 -5.57 8.68
N ALA A 224 -12.11 -6.28 7.59
CA ALA A 224 -10.82 -6.93 7.38
C ALA A 224 -9.69 -5.91 7.19
N LEU A 225 -9.91 -4.83 6.45
CA LEU A 225 -8.90 -3.77 6.29
C LEU A 225 -8.61 -3.10 7.64
N GLU A 226 -9.66 -2.65 8.33
CA GLU A 226 -9.55 -1.86 9.57
C GLU A 226 -8.92 -2.67 10.73
N SER A 227 -9.25 -3.96 10.84
CA SER A 227 -8.70 -4.84 11.89
C SER A 227 -7.43 -5.60 11.48
N GLY A 228 -6.99 -5.46 10.22
CA GLY A 228 -5.93 -6.29 9.65
C GLY A 228 -6.27 -7.78 9.67
N TRP A 229 -7.47 -8.15 9.23
CA TRP A 229 -8.05 -9.50 9.26
C TRP A 229 -8.17 -10.06 10.68
N GLY A 230 -8.64 -9.24 11.63
CA GLY A 230 -8.85 -9.61 13.03
C GLY A 230 -7.58 -9.69 13.88
N LYS A 231 -6.41 -9.33 13.33
CA LYS A 231 -5.14 -9.38 14.07
C LYS A 231 -4.99 -8.26 15.09
N HIS A 232 -5.62 -7.13 14.83
CA HIS A 232 -5.46 -5.90 15.63
C HIS A 232 -6.79 -5.44 16.22
N GLU A 233 -7.50 -6.34 16.91
CA GLU A 233 -8.72 -5.98 17.60
C GLU A 233 -8.43 -5.06 18.79
N ILE A 234 -9.25 -4.01 18.92
CA ILE A 234 -9.23 -3.14 20.09
C ILE A 234 -9.70 -3.95 21.30
N LYS A 235 -8.91 -3.94 22.37
CA LYS A 235 -9.21 -4.65 23.61
C LYS A 235 -9.71 -3.70 24.68
N MET A 236 -10.57 -4.21 25.54
CA MET A 236 -10.97 -3.59 26.80
C MET A 236 -9.79 -3.61 27.80
N LYS A 237 -9.92 -2.85 28.90
CA LYS A 237 -8.89 -2.77 29.94
C LYS A 237 -8.59 -4.12 30.61
N ASP A 238 -9.58 -5.02 30.67
CA ASP A 238 -9.45 -6.38 31.19
C ASP A 238 -8.87 -7.39 30.18
N GLY A 239 -8.54 -6.93 28.96
CA GLY A 239 -8.00 -7.76 27.89
C GLY A 239 -9.06 -8.45 27.02
N SER A 240 -10.34 -8.35 27.36
CA SER A 240 -11.44 -8.85 26.52
C SER A 240 -11.55 -8.05 25.21
N SER A 241 -12.19 -8.62 24.19
CA SER A 241 -12.40 -7.89 22.92
C SER A 241 -13.46 -6.81 23.09
N SER A 242 -13.23 -5.63 22.50
CA SER A 242 -14.27 -4.61 22.34
C SER A 242 -15.26 -4.95 21.22
N HIS A 243 -14.97 -6.00 20.43
CA HIS A 243 -15.66 -6.35 19.19
C HIS A 243 -15.65 -5.26 18.10
N ASN A 244 -14.94 -4.15 18.31
CA ASN A 244 -14.90 -3.03 17.37
C ASN A 244 -13.89 -3.26 16.25
N LEU A 245 -14.30 -4.02 15.24
CA LEU A 245 -13.47 -4.31 14.06
C LEU A 245 -13.27 -3.12 13.14
N PHE A 246 -14.13 -2.11 13.21
CA PHE A 246 -14.15 -0.95 12.30
C PHE A 246 -13.40 0.26 12.86
N GLY A 247 -12.91 0.20 14.09
CA GLY A 247 -12.22 1.31 14.74
C GLY A 247 -13.11 2.53 15.00
N ILE A 248 -14.43 2.35 15.20
CA ILE A 248 -15.36 3.48 15.38
C ILE A 248 -15.06 4.16 16.71
N LYS A 249 -14.76 5.46 16.67
CA LYS A 249 -14.49 6.28 17.86
C LYS A 249 -15.77 6.50 18.68
N ALA A 250 -15.61 6.54 19.99
CA ALA A 250 -16.69 6.91 20.90
C ALA A 250 -16.79 8.45 20.93
N THR A 251 -17.87 8.96 20.36
CA THR A 251 -18.22 10.38 20.33
C THR A 251 -19.04 10.76 21.56
N SER A 252 -19.31 12.05 21.80
CA SER A 252 -20.01 12.52 23.01
C SER A 252 -21.46 12.00 23.13
N ASP A 253 -22.07 11.73 21.99
CA ASP A 253 -23.40 11.12 21.82
C ASP A 253 -23.42 9.60 22.07
N TRP A 254 -22.26 8.93 22.06
CA TRP A 254 -22.18 7.50 22.35
C TRP A 254 -22.47 7.22 23.83
N LYS A 255 -23.45 6.34 24.09
CA LYS A 255 -23.88 5.94 25.45
C LYS A 255 -23.51 4.50 25.82
N GLY A 256 -22.91 3.76 24.89
CA GLY A 256 -22.51 2.37 25.09
C GLY A 256 -21.16 2.22 25.79
N LYS A 257 -20.66 0.98 25.80
CA LYS A 257 -19.34 0.65 26.36
C LYS A 257 -18.24 1.36 25.57
N VAL A 258 -17.13 1.65 26.24
CA VAL A 258 -15.98 2.34 25.66
C VAL A 258 -14.71 1.56 25.96
N ALA A 259 -13.89 1.35 24.92
CA ALA A 259 -12.52 0.86 25.05
C ALA A 259 -11.57 2.05 24.93
N GLU A 260 -10.59 2.13 25.84
CA GLU A 260 -9.58 3.19 25.83
C GLU A 260 -8.25 2.62 25.37
N VAL A 261 -7.68 3.21 24.31
CA VAL A 261 -6.37 2.84 23.77
C VAL A 261 -5.43 4.01 24.01
N THR A 262 -4.42 3.80 24.85
CA THR A 262 -3.38 4.79 25.10
C THR A 262 -2.27 4.63 24.06
N THR A 263 -2.12 5.64 23.22
CA THR A 263 -1.09 5.75 22.20
C THR A 263 -0.03 6.73 22.67
N THR A 264 1.18 6.61 22.14
CA THR A 264 2.17 7.69 22.27
C THR A 264 2.17 8.40 20.94
N GLU A 265 1.88 9.69 20.92
CA GLU A 265 1.90 10.55 19.74
C GLU A 265 3.07 11.53 19.85
N TYR A 266 3.60 12.01 18.72
CA TYR A 266 4.61 13.08 18.74
C TYR A 266 3.92 14.38 18.34
N ILE A 267 3.62 15.23 19.30
CA ILE A 267 2.97 16.54 19.05
C ILE A 267 4.06 17.60 19.18
N GLY A 268 4.38 18.28 18.06
CA GLY A 268 5.49 19.23 18.03
C GLY A 268 6.86 18.61 18.29
N GLY A 269 7.06 17.34 17.91
CA GLY A 269 8.31 16.60 18.16
C GLY A 269 8.46 16.02 19.57
N VAL A 270 7.49 16.24 20.47
CA VAL A 270 7.53 15.72 21.85
C VAL A 270 6.60 14.52 21.99
N ALA A 271 7.10 13.42 22.57
CA ALA A 271 6.30 12.25 22.87
C ALA A 271 5.26 12.56 23.95
N ARG A 272 3.97 12.44 23.61
CA ARG A 272 2.84 12.61 24.52
C ARG A 272 1.97 11.36 24.50
N LYS A 273 1.60 10.86 25.68
CA LYS A 273 0.58 9.81 25.76
C LYS A 273 -0.79 10.43 25.51
N VAL A 274 -1.49 9.93 24.49
CA VAL A 274 -2.83 10.34 24.12
C VAL A 274 -3.74 9.14 24.26
N THR A 275 -4.87 9.30 24.93
CA THR A 275 -5.86 8.24 25.06
C THR A 275 -6.97 8.45 24.05
N ALA A 276 -7.10 7.52 23.12
CA ALA A 276 -8.20 7.47 22.18
C ALA A 276 -9.34 6.60 22.74
N LYS A 277 -10.58 7.07 22.59
CA LYS A 277 -11.78 6.34 23.03
C LYS A 277 -12.49 5.74 21.82
N PHE A 278 -12.74 4.44 21.88
CA PHE A 278 -13.41 3.67 20.85
C PHE A 278 -14.70 3.08 21.41
N ARG A 279 -15.71 2.94 20.56
CA ARG A 279 -16.93 2.20 20.92
C ARG A 279 -16.54 0.76 21.24
N ALA A 280 -17.23 0.16 22.19
CA ALA A 280 -17.15 -1.26 22.48
C ALA A 280 -18.55 -1.85 22.47
N TYR A 281 -18.65 -3.10 22.04
CA TYR A 281 -19.90 -3.78 21.78
C TYR A 281 -19.96 -5.12 22.51
N ASP A 282 -21.18 -5.61 22.74
CA ASP A 282 -21.41 -6.92 23.36
C ASP A 282 -21.08 -8.07 22.40
N SER A 283 -21.19 -7.83 21.09
CA SER A 283 -20.89 -8.81 20.06
C SER A 283 -20.38 -8.17 18.77
N TYR A 284 -19.79 -8.98 17.88
CA TYR A 284 -19.49 -8.52 16.52
C TYR A 284 -20.77 -8.16 15.74
N ALA A 285 -21.89 -8.85 15.96
CA ALA A 285 -23.15 -8.52 15.29
C ALA A 285 -23.59 -7.08 15.60
N ASP A 286 -23.43 -6.64 16.85
CA ASP A 286 -23.72 -5.26 17.25
C ASP A 286 -22.76 -4.26 16.60
N ALA A 287 -21.46 -4.59 16.49
CA ALA A 287 -20.48 -3.75 15.81
C ALA A 287 -20.80 -3.56 14.32
N PHE A 288 -21.16 -4.65 13.62
CA PHE A 288 -21.57 -4.61 12.22
C PHE A 288 -22.88 -3.82 12.03
N LYS A 289 -23.85 -3.98 12.93
CA LYS A 289 -25.11 -3.23 12.91
C LYS A 289 -24.88 -1.73 13.13
N ASP A 290 -24.04 -1.35 14.08
CA ASP A 290 -23.72 0.06 14.36
C ASP A 290 -22.95 0.70 13.19
N HIS A 291 -22.02 -0.03 12.57
CA HIS A 291 -21.32 0.41 11.37
C HIS A 291 -22.28 0.63 10.18
N ALA A 292 -23.16 -0.33 9.91
CA ALA A 292 -24.15 -0.22 8.86
C ALA A 292 -25.11 0.96 9.10
N ARG A 293 -25.50 1.19 10.36
CA ARG A 293 -26.29 2.35 10.77
C ARG A 293 -25.54 3.66 10.55
N LEU A 294 -24.26 3.74 10.92
CA LEU A 294 -23.43 4.92 10.72
C LEU A 294 -23.39 5.35 9.25
N LEU A 295 -23.24 4.37 8.34
CA LEU A 295 -23.20 4.63 6.90
C LEU A 295 -24.55 5.01 6.29
N THR A 296 -25.65 4.49 6.83
CA THR A 296 -26.99 4.75 6.28
C THR A 296 -27.66 5.99 6.87
N GLN A 297 -27.39 6.34 8.12
CA GLN A 297 -28.02 7.47 8.80
C GLN A 297 -27.28 8.79 8.60
N SER A 298 -25.99 8.75 8.24
CA SER A 298 -25.22 9.97 8.00
C SER A 298 -25.38 10.43 6.55
N PRO A 299 -25.91 11.63 6.28
CA PRO A 299 -26.05 12.17 4.92
C PRO A 299 -24.71 12.22 4.17
N ARG A 300 -23.61 12.33 4.92
CA ARG A 300 -22.23 12.30 4.42
C ARG A 300 -21.89 11.05 3.61
N TYR A 301 -22.47 9.90 3.97
CA TYR A 301 -22.21 8.61 3.32
C TYR A 301 -23.29 8.21 2.33
N SER A 302 -24.29 9.06 2.06
CA SER A 302 -25.37 8.78 1.10
C SER A 302 -24.84 8.35 -0.27
N GLN A 303 -23.82 9.04 -0.79
CA GLN A 303 -23.17 8.70 -2.06
C GLN A 303 -22.37 7.40 -2.01
N THR A 304 -21.86 7.01 -0.85
CA THR A 304 -21.21 5.71 -0.63
C THR A 304 -22.22 4.59 -0.76
N VAL A 305 -23.35 4.71 -0.05
CA VAL A 305 -24.41 3.70 -0.05
C VAL A 305 -25.01 3.58 -1.46
N ALA A 306 -25.27 4.70 -2.13
CA ALA A 306 -25.80 4.71 -3.49
C ALA A 306 -24.86 4.09 -4.54
N LYS A 307 -23.57 3.97 -4.25
CA LYS A 307 -22.56 3.38 -5.17
C LYS A 307 -22.03 2.04 -4.67
N ALA A 308 -22.71 1.45 -3.68
CA ALA A 308 -22.29 0.20 -3.06
C ALA A 308 -22.41 -1.02 -3.98
N ASP A 309 -23.04 -0.89 -5.15
CA ASP A 309 -23.14 -1.95 -6.17
C ASP A 309 -21.79 -2.50 -6.62
N THR A 310 -20.73 -1.69 -6.52
CA THR A 310 -19.36 -2.10 -6.85
C THR A 310 -18.41 -1.82 -5.71
N ALA A 311 -17.39 -2.68 -5.54
CA ALA A 311 -16.35 -2.49 -4.53
C ALA A 311 -15.62 -1.14 -4.70
N GLN A 312 -15.34 -0.76 -5.95
CA GLN A 312 -14.69 0.50 -6.28
C GLN A 312 -15.59 1.70 -5.97
N GLY A 313 -16.86 1.67 -6.37
CA GLY A 313 -17.81 2.75 -6.09
C GLY A 313 -17.98 3.00 -4.59
N TYR A 314 -18.12 1.92 -3.82
CA TYR A 314 -18.17 1.97 -2.36
C TYR A 314 -16.91 2.59 -1.75
N ALA A 315 -15.74 2.09 -2.14
CA ALA A 315 -14.47 2.53 -1.57
C ALA A 315 -14.15 4.00 -1.92
N GLN A 316 -14.43 4.41 -3.15
CA GLN A 316 -14.31 5.81 -3.58
C GLN A 316 -15.31 6.71 -2.86
N GLY A 317 -16.54 6.24 -2.62
CA GLY A 317 -17.55 6.95 -1.84
C GLY A 317 -17.05 7.25 -0.43
N LEU A 318 -16.53 6.24 0.27
CA LEU A 318 -15.95 6.39 1.62
C LEU A 318 -14.79 7.38 1.63
N GLN A 319 -13.87 7.30 0.67
CA GLN A 319 -12.74 8.21 0.59
C GLN A 319 -13.17 9.65 0.33
N LYS A 320 -14.10 9.86 -0.62
CA LYS A 320 -14.66 11.20 -0.91
C LYS A 320 -15.44 11.77 0.26
N ALA A 321 -16.13 10.91 0.99
CA ALA A 321 -16.78 11.27 2.24
C ALA A 321 -15.76 11.60 3.34
N GLY A 322 -14.45 11.37 3.17
CA GLY A 322 -13.44 11.64 4.19
C GLY A 322 -13.50 10.65 5.36
N TYR A 323 -13.87 9.39 5.09
CA TYR A 323 -13.81 8.31 6.08
C TYR A 323 -12.37 8.07 6.54
N ALA A 324 -11.40 8.16 5.61
CA ALA A 324 -9.97 8.06 5.86
C ALA A 324 -9.22 9.20 5.16
N THR A 325 -8.10 9.61 5.76
CA THR A 325 -7.19 10.64 5.22
C THR A 325 -6.15 10.08 4.25
N ASP A 326 -5.96 8.76 4.22
CA ASP A 326 -5.02 8.09 3.32
C ASP A 326 -5.45 8.25 1.84
N PRO A 327 -4.60 8.84 0.98
CA PRO A 327 -4.91 9.01 -0.45
C PRO A 327 -5.07 7.68 -1.19
N ALA A 328 -4.49 6.58 -0.69
CA ALA A 328 -4.61 5.25 -1.28
C ALA A 328 -5.76 4.40 -0.69
N TYR A 329 -6.57 4.96 0.22
CA TYR A 329 -7.59 4.22 0.96
C TYR A 329 -8.53 3.44 0.04
N ALA A 330 -9.13 4.08 -0.97
CA ALA A 330 -10.10 3.42 -1.83
C ALA A 330 -9.48 2.23 -2.59
N ASN A 331 -8.22 2.36 -3.02
CA ASN A 331 -7.52 1.29 -3.73
C ASN A 331 -7.25 0.10 -2.80
N LYS A 332 -6.73 0.36 -1.59
CA LYS A 332 -6.52 -0.67 -0.56
C LYS A 332 -7.83 -1.39 -0.24
N LEU A 333 -8.90 -0.64 0.03
CA LEU A 333 -10.19 -1.21 0.39
C LEU A 333 -10.79 -2.03 -0.76
N THR A 334 -10.73 -1.56 -1.99
CA THR A 334 -11.20 -2.31 -3.17
C THR A 334 -10.50 -3.67 -3.29
N GLN A 335 -9.18 -3.72 -3.08
CA GLN A 335 -8.41 -4.97 -3.11
C GLN A 335 -8.83 -5.95 -2.00
N VAL A 336 -9.05 -5.44 -0.79
CA VAL A 336 -9.47 -6.27 0.35
C VAL A 336 -10.90 -6.78 0.15
N ILE A 337 -11.83 -5.95 -0.34
CA ILE A 337 -13.20 -6.37 -0.69
C ILE A 337 -13.16 -7.47 -1.75
N ASN A 338 -12.38 -7.30 -2.83
CA ASN A 338 -12.25 -8.33 -3.86
C ASN A 338 -11.70 -9.66 -3.31
N THR A 339 -10.81 -9.59 -2.32
CA THR A 339 -10.30 -10.77 -1.61
C THR A 339 -11.41 -11.42 -0.79
N ALA A 340 -12.18 -10.64 -0.01
CA ALA A 340 -13.32 -11.13 0.77
C ALA A 340 -14.37 -11.81 -0.12
N LEU A 341 -14.74 -11.17 -1.23
CA LEU A 341 -15.69 -11.71 -2.22
C LEU A 341 -15.21 -13.03 -2.83
N ARG A 342 -13.92 -13.15 -3.14
CA ARG A 342 -13.34 -14.41 -3.65
C ARG A 342 -13.44 -15.53 -2.62
N VAL A 343 -13.12 -15.22 -1.36
CA VAL A 343 -13.19 -16.17 -0.25
C VAL A 343 -14.63 -16.61 0.02
N GLN A 344 -15.59 -15.66 0.03
CA GLN A 344 -17.01 -16.00 0.18
C GLN A 344 -17.50 -16.92 -0.94
N ARG A 345 -17.11 -16.66 -2.20
CA ARG A 345 -17.47 -17.53 -3.33
C ARG A 345 -16.88 -18.94 -3.22
N SER A 346 -15.70 -19.11 -2.61
CA SER A 346 -15.13 -20.45 -2.40
C SER A 346 -15.75 -21.22 -1.23
N MET A 347 -16.61 -20.57 -0.44
CA MET A 347 -17.28 -21.17 0.71
C MET A 347 -18.75 -21.51 0.46
N ALA A 348 -19.33 -21.00 -0.63
CA ALA A 348 -20.69 -21.27 -1.07
C ALA A 348 -20.72 -22.55 -1.92
#